data_AF-A0A380SXG4-F1
#
_entry.id   AF-A0A380SXG4-F1
#
_cell.length_a   1.000
_cell.length_b   1.000
_cell.length_c   1.000
_cell.angle_alpha   90.00
_cell.angle_beta   90.00
_cell.angle_gamma   90.00
#
_symmetry.space_group_name_H-M   'P 1'
#
loop_
_entity.id
_entity.type
_entity.pdbx_description
1 polymer ?
#
loop_
_entity_poly.entity_id
_entity_poly.type
_entity_poly.pdbx_seq_one_letter_code
_entity_poly.pdbx_strand_id
1 'polypeptide(L)' 'MKDGSYVDYLFGVATGWLGWPPDTAWHTPIPQIMLALDARLDWTGRGQKQGQTQVAPQKRQSVADKLKSFLRGQPKQ' A
#
# COMPACT_ATOMS: atom_id res chain seq x y z
N MET A 1 9.45 10.41 9.58
CA MET A 1 8.56 9.35 10.10
C MET A 1 9.42 8.56 11.07
N LYS A 2 9.06 8.51 12.36
CA LYS A 2 9.88 7.83 13.38
C LYS A 2 9.83 6.33 13.10
N ASP A 3 10.95 5.62 13.13
CA ASP A 3 11.10 4.28 12.54
C ASP A 3 10.19 3.17 13.13
N GLY A 4 9.54 3.39 14.28
CA GLY A 4 8.46 2.52 14.80
C GLY A 4 7.07 2.80 14.21
N SER A 5 6.85 4.00 13.68
CA SER A 5 5.51 4.46 13.26
C SER A 5 4.95 3.73 12.04
N TYR A 6 5.80 3.08 11.24
CA TYR A 6 5.37 2.44 10.00
C TYR A 6 4.70 1.09 10.25
N VAL A 7 5.26 0.29 11.17
CA VAL A 7 4.66 -0.98 11.57
C VAL A 7 3.35 -0.73 12.32
N ASP A 8 3.32 0.25 13.22
CA ASP A 8 2.09 0.66 13.92
C ASP A 8 1.01 1.14 12.94
N TYR A 9 1.41 1.91 11.91
CA TYR A 9 0.50 2.34 10.85
C TYR A 9 -0.08 1.15 10.07
N LEU A 10 0.77 0.22 9.62
CA LEU A 10 0.32 -0.95 8.86
C LEU A 10 -0.56 -1.85 9.71
N PHE A 11 -0.24 -2.02 10.99
CA PHE A 11 -1.06 -2.77 11.94
C PHE A 11 -2.42 -2.12 12.14
N GLY A 12 -2.47 -0.79 12.31
CA GLY A 12 -3.72 -0.04 12.40
C GLY A 12 -4.55 -0.10 11.12
N VAL A 13 -3.91 -0.06 9.95
CA VAL A 13 -4.58 -0.24 8.65
C VAL A 13 -5.13 -1.66 8.51
N ALA A 14 -4.36 -2.67 8.90
CA ALA A 14 -4.76 -4.07 8.81
C ALA A 14 -5.97 -4.37 9.71
N THR A 15 -5.93 -3.93 10.96
CA THR A 15 -6.99 -4.20 11.94
C THR A 15 -8.20 -3.28 11.80
N GLY A 16 -8.00 -2.05 11.30
CA GLY A 16 -9.08 -1.10 11.05
C GLY A 16 -9.66 -1.21 9.65
N TRP A 17 -8.90 -0.78 8.63
CA TRP A 17 -9.44 -0.61 7.28
C TRP A 17 -9.55 -1.93 6.50
N LEU A 18 -8.60 -2.84 6.66
CA LEU A 18 -8.67 -4.18 6.05
C LEU A 18 -9.55 -5.14 6.87
N GLY A 19 -9.85 -4.81 8.13
CA GLY A 19 -10.75 -5.58 9.00
C GLY A 19 -10.19 -6.93 9.45
N TRP A 20 -8.86 -7.11 9.42
CA TRP A 20 -8.23 -8.33 9.89
C TRP A 20 -8.24 -8.39 11.42
N PRO A 21 -8.40 -9.59 12.02
CA PRO A 21 -8.21 -9.72 13.45
C PRO A 21 -6.74 -9.41 13.81
N PRO A 22 -6.47 -8.87 15.01
CA PRO A 22 -5.13 -8.50 15.46
C PRO A 22 -4.08 -9.61 15.28
N ASP A 23 -4.47 -10.86 15.57
CA ASP A 23 -3.62 -12.03 15.42
C ASP A 23 -3.16 -12.23 13.96
N THR A 24 -4.09 -12.17 13.01
CA THR A 24 -3.77 -12.24 11.58
C THR A 24 -2.90 -11.07 11.14
N ALA A 25 -3.17 -9.86 11.62
CA ALA A 25 -2.34 -8.70 11.28
C ALA A 25 -0.89 -8.82 11.79
N TRP A 26 -0.70 -9.40 12.98
CA TRP A 26 0.64 -9.66 13.54
C TRP A 26 1.41 -10.75 12.79
N HIS A 27 0.72 -11.79 12.32
CA HIS A 27 1.33 -12.91 11.60
C HIS A 27 1.48 -12.67 10.09
N THR A 28 0.89 -11.60 9.56
CA THR A 28 0.98 -11.28 8.13
C THR A 28 2.24 -10.46 7.83
N PRO A 29 3.10 -10.90 6.89
CA PRO A 29 4.27 -10.12 6.47
C PRO A 29 3.90 -8.74 5.92
N ILE A 30 4.73 -7.73 6.21
CA ILE A 30 4.56 -6.34 5.73
C ILE A 30 4.24 -6.26 4.22
N PRO A 31 4.94 -6.97 3.30
CA PRO A 31 4.62 -6.91 1.87
C PRO A 31 3.19 -7.33 1.53
N GLN A 32 2.62 -8.28 2.28
CA GLN A 32 1.27 -8.76 2.07
C GLN A 32 0.22 -7.77 2.58
N ILE A 33 0.49 -7.07 3.69
CA ILE A 33 -0.37 -5.98 4.18
C ILE A 33 -0.40 -4.85 3.14
N MET A 34 0.77 -4.48 2.58
CA MET A 34 0.85 -3.45 1.55
C MET A 34 0.08 -3.84 0.28
N LEU A 35 0.20 -5.09 -0.17
CA LEU A 35 -0.53 -5.60 -1.33
C LEU A 35 -2.06 -5.56 -1.10
N ALA A 36 -2.51 -5.96 0.08
CA ALA A 36 -3.92 -5.92 0.45
C ALA A 36 -4.45 -4.47 0.52
N LEU A 37 -3.65 -3.55 1.04
CA LEU A 37 -3.97 -2.12 1.05
C LEU A 37 -4.09 -1.56 -0.38
N ASP A 38 -3.16 -1.87 -1.27
CA ASP A 38 -3.20 -1.44 -2.67
C ASP A 38 -4.47 -1.95 -3.38
N ALA A 39 -4.83 -3.22 -3.19
CA ALA A 39 -6.05 -3.80 -3.74
C ALA A 39 -7.32 -3.12 -3.18
N ARG A 40 -7.34 -2.79 -1.88
CA ARG A 40 -8.44 -2.08 -1.24
C ARG A 40 -8.58 -0.66 -1.78
N LEU A 41 -7.48 0.05 -1.95
CA LEU A 41 -7.45 1.39 -2.53
C LEU A 41 -7.93 1.38 -3.98
N ASP A 42 -7.48 0.42 -4.78
CA ASP A 42 -7.95 0.24 -6.16
C ASP A 42 -9.46 -0.01 -6.21
N TRP A 43 -10.00 -0.88 -5.36
CA TRP A 43 -11.44 -1.11 -5.25
C TRP A 43 -12.20 0.18 -4.91
N THR A 44 -11.77 0.91 -3.88
CA THR A 44 -12.44 2.16 -3.48
C THR A 44 -12.37 3.23 -4.57
N GLY A 45 -11.25 3.29 -5.30
CA GLY A 45 -11.08 4.18 -6.45
C GLY A 45 -11.95 3.80 -7.65
N ARG A 46 -12.27 2.52 -7.85
CA ARG A 46 -13.23 2.08 -8.87
C ARG A 46 -14.66 2.49 -8.52
N GLY A 47 -15.04 2.45 -7.24
CA GLY A 47 -16.35 2.92 -6.77
C GLY A 47 -16.57 4.42 -6.98
N GLN A 48 -15.54 5.25 -6.86
CA GLN A 48 -15.59 6.68 -7.18
C GLN A 48 -15.55 6.99 -8.68
N LYS A 49 -14.96 6.11 -9.50
CA LYS A 49 -14.84 6.32 -10.96
C LYS A 49 -16.03 5.80 -11.77
N GLN A 50 -16.97 5.07 -11.15
CA GLN A 50 -18.20 4.66 -11.83
C GLN A 50 -19.22 5.82 -12.00
N GLY A 51 -18.85 7.05 -11.62
CA GLY A 51 -19.55 8.28 -11.95
C GLY A 51 -18.73 9.28 -12.79
N GLN A 52 -17.47 9.00 -13.14
CA GLN A 52 -16.65 9.90 -13.96
C GLN A 52 -15.86 9.14 -15.02
N THR A 53 -16.36 9.29 -16.23
CA THR A 53 -15.76 9.04 -17.53
C THR A 53 -14.23 9.14 -17.53
N GLN A 54 -13.61 8.13 -18.14
CA GLN A 54 -12.26 8.09 -18.69
C GLN A 54 -11.49 9.42 -18.70
N VAL A 55 -10.43 9.54 -17.89
CA VAL A 55 -9.34 10.48 -18.19
C VAL A 55 -7.99 9.88 -17.78
N ALA A 56 -7.15 9.69 -18.81
CA ALA A 56 -5.69 9.48 -18.88
C ALA A 56 -4.96 8.66 -17.79
N PRO A 57 -4.04 7.74 -18.18
CA PRO A 57 -3.20 7.03 -17.23
C PRO A 57 -2.17 8.00 -16.63
N GLN A 58 -2.47 8.56 -15.45
CA GLN A 58 -1.39 9.07 -14.61
C GLN A 58 -0.52 7.88 -14.23
N LYS A 59 0.70 7.87 -14.77
CA LYS A 59 1.78 6.92 -14.50
C LYS A 59 2.15 6.96 -13.01
N ARG A 60 1.32 6.38 -12.16
CA ARG A 60 1.64 6.09 -10.77
C ARG A 60 2.72 5.01 -10.82
N GLN A 61 3.94 5.34 -10.37
CA GLN A 61 5.08 4.43 -10.37
C GLN A 61 4.67 3.10 -9.74
N SER A 62 4.88 2.02 -10.48
CA SER A 62 4.51 0.68 -10.04
C SER A 62 5.30 0.32 -8.80
N VAL A 63 4.74 -0.54 -7.94
CA VAL A 63 5.46 -1.11 -6.80
C VAL A 63 6.75 -1.81 -7.27
N ALA A 64 6.75 -2.37 -8.49
CA ALA A 64 7.95 -2.92 -9.12
C ALA A 64 9.04 -1.86 -9.36
N ASP A 65 8.67 -0.62 -9.69
CA ASP A 65 9.60 0.49 -9.86
C ASP A 65 10.16 0.96 -8.51
N LYS A 66 9.32 0.99 -7.47
CA LYS A 66 9.75 1.29 -6.09
C LYS A 66 10.66 0.21 -5.49
N LEU A 67 10.36 -1.07 -5.75
CA LEU A 67 11.20 -2.17 -5.30
C LEU A 67 12.55 -2.15 -6.02
N LYS A 68 12.56 -1.89 -7.34
CA LYS A 68 13.79 -1.73 -8.13
C LYS A 68 14.62 -0.53 -7.69
N SER A 69 14.02 0.60 -7.35
CA SER A 69 14.79 1.77 -6.87
C SER A 69 15.41 1.51 -5.50
N PHE A 70 14.72 0.78 -4.62
CA PHE A 70 15.24 0.37 -3.32
C PHE A 70 16.38 -0.66 -3.45
N LEU A 71 16.20 -1.67 -4.30
CA LEU A 71 17.19 -2.72 -4.57
C LEU A 71 18.43 -2.21 -5.32
N ARG A 72 18.30 -1.15 -6.14
CA ARG A 72 19.43 -0.55 -6.87
C ARG A 72 20.34 0.32 -6.01
N GLY A 73 20.01 0.59 -4.74
CA GLY A 73 20.85 1.31 -3.78
C GLY A 73 21.52 2.56 -4.36
N GLN A 74 20.84 3.70 -4.36
CA GLN A 74 21.49 4.97 -4.71
C GLN A 74 22.63 5.28 -3.72
N PRO A 75 23.90 5.40 -4.17
CA PRO A 75 24.91 6.12 -3.41
C PRO A 75 24.57 7.62 -3.45
N LYS A 76 24.77 8.27 -2.29
CA LYS A 76 24.66 9.71 -2.06
C LYS A 76 25.17 10.54 -3.23
N GLN A 77 24.41 11.57 -3.62
CA GLN A 77 24.97 12.86 -4.02
C GLN A 77 24.68 13.84 -2.89
#